data_AF-A0A0F9NAC4-F1
#
_entry.id   AF-A0A0F9NAC4-F1
#
_cell.length_a   1.000
_cell.length_b   1.000
_cell.length_c   1.000
_cell.angle_alpha   90.00
_cell.angle_beta   90.00
_cell.angle_gamma   90.00
#
_symmetry.space_group_name_H-M   'P 1'
#
loop_
_entity.id
_entity.type
_entity.pdbx_description
1 polymer ?
#
loop_
_entity_poly.entity_id
_entity_poly.type
_entity_poly.pdbx_seq_one_letter_code
_entity_poly.pdbx_strand_id
1 'polypeptide(L)'
;MSKSLDTAFITIFDNEVKQAYQGMGMSLRAAVKTKSTKGSTVRFQNIGRGTATVRVTQSDVTVMNLAHTVVSATMVDYTAAEYTDIFDQEKVNFEEREPIV
;
A
#
# COMPACT_ATOMS: atom_id res chain seq x y z
N MET A 1 -26.13 15.78 -29.93
CA MET A 1 -25.30 14.93 -29.05
C MET A 1 -23.98 14.67 -29.77
N SER A 2 -23.00 15.57 -29.69
CA SER A 2 -21.71 15.39 -30.37
C SER A 2 -20.88 14.31 -29.66
N LYS A 3 -20.34 13.38 -30.46
CA LYS A 3 -19.50 12.25 -30.03
C LYS A 3 -18.01 12.63 -29.98
N SER A 4 -17.69 13.80 -29.45
CA SER A 4 -16.30 14.28 -29.37
C SER A 4 -16.04 14.70 -27.93
N LEU A 5 -15.52 13.75 -27.15
CA LEU A 5 -14.96 14.04 -25.83
C LEU A 5 -13.79 14.99 -26.03
N ASP A 6 -13.81 16.15 -25.37
CA ASP A 6 -12.72 17.12 -25.46
C ASP A 6 -11.47 16.56 -24.75
N THR A 7 -10.29 16.75 -25.34
CA THR A 7 -9.02 16.25 -24.80
C THR A 7 -8.73 16.78 -23.39
N ALA A 8 -9.18 18.00 -23.08
CA ALA A 8 -9.08 18.58 -21.75
C ALA A 8 -9.86 17.79 -20.68
N PHE A 9 -10.99 17.19 -21.04
CA PHE A 9 -11.81 16.40 -20.12
C PHE A 9 -11.12 15.09 -19.71
N ILE A 10 -10.35 14.50 -20.63
CA ILE A 10 -9.57 13.27 -20.35
C ILE A 10 -8.49 13.56 -19.30
N THR A 11 -7.78 14.69 -19.43
CA THR A 11 -6.73 15.09 -18.49
C THR A 11 -7.29 15.43 -17.12
N ILE A 12 -8.42 16.13 -17.06
CA ILE A 12 -9.08 16.49 -15.79
C ILE A 12 -9.58 15.22 -15.09
N PHE A 13 -10.22 14.31 -15.82
CA PHE A 13 -10.71 13.05 -15.27
C PHE A 13 -9.57 12.16 -14.72
N ASP A 14 -8.44 12.06 -15.44
CA ASP A 14 -7.27 11.31 -14.97
C ASP A 14 -6.68 11.92 -13.68
N ASN A 15 -6.62 13.26 -13.59
CA ASN A 15 -6.19 13.95 -12.39
C ASN A 15 -7.14 13.72 -11.20
N GLU A 16 -8.45 13.78 -11.42
CA GLU A 16 -9.47 13.50 -10.39
C GLU A 16 -9.39 12.06 -9.88
N VAL A 17 -9.19 11.08 -10.76
CA VAL A 17 -9.02 9.67 -10.37
C VAL A 17 -7.75 9.47 -9.54
N LYS A 18 -6.65 10.13 -9.92
CA LYS A 18 -5.40 10.10 -9.16
C LYS A 18 -5.54 10.76 -7.79
N GLN A 19 -6.19 11.92 -7.72
CA GLN A 19 -6.46 12.63 -6.46
C GLN A 19 -7.36 11.81 -5.55
N ALA A 20 -8.44 11.20 -6.09
CA ALA A 20 -9.32 10.31 -5.34
C ALA A 20 -8.58 9.05 -4.83
N TYR A 21 -7.70 8.48 -5.63
CA TYR A 21 -6.87 7.34 -5.23
C TYR A 21 -5.88 7.71 -4.11
N GLN A 22 -5.26 8.88 -4.20
CA GLN A 22 -4.38 9.42 -3.14
C GLN A 22 -5.18 9.71 -1.85
N GLY A 23 -6.37 10.30 -1.98
CA GLY A 23 -7.27 10.63 -0.86
C GLY A 23 -7.89 9.41 -0.16
N MET A 24 -8.06 8.29 -0.87
CA MET A 24 -8.54 7.02 -0.29
C MET A 24 -7.55 6.38 0.70
N GLY A 25 -6.31 6.86 0.77
CA GLY A 25 -5.34 6.44 1.78
C GLY A 25 -4.98 4.95 1.68
N MET A 26 -4.69 4.32 2.83
CA MET A 26 -4.11 2.97 2.92
C MET A 26 -5.09 1.83 2.56
N SER A 27 -5.58 1.81 1.33
CA SER A 27 -6.54 0.84 0.77
C SER A 27 -6.09 -0.62 0.95
N LEU A 28 -4.78 -0.88 0.92
CA LEU A 28 -4.22 -2.23 1.08
C LEU A 28 -3.96 -2.64 2.53
N ARG A 29 -4.08 -1.72 3.50
CA ARG A 29 -3.74 -2.02 4.91
C ARG A 29 -4.64 -3.10 5.51
N ALA A 30 -5.91 -3.16 5.10
CA ALA A 30 -6.84 -4.19 5.55
C ALA A 30 -6.51 -5.59 4.98
N ALA A 31 -5.82 -5.65 3.83
CA ALA A 31 -5.48 -6.90 3.17
C ALA A 31 -4.11 -7.48 3.60
N VAL A 32 -3.33 -6.73 4.39
CA VAL A 32 -1.93 -7.08 4.72
C VAL A 32 -1.72 -7.13 6.22
N LYS A 33 -0.86 -8.06 6.68
CA LYS A 33 -0.42 -8.12 8.07
C LYS A 33 0.54 -6.97 8.36
N THR A 34 0.21 -6.15 9.35
CA THR A 34 1.06 -5.04 9.80
C THR A 34 1.58 -5.30 11.22
N LYS A 35 2.80 -4.84 11.51
CA LYS A 35 3.41 -4.94 12.83
C LYS A 35 4.25 -3.69 13.10
N SER A 36 4.04 -3.05 14.24
CA SER A 36 4.93 -1.99 14.73
C SER A 36 6.17 -2.61 15.37
N THR A 37 7.36 -2.12 15.04
CA THR A 37 8.62 -2.60 15.61
C THR A 37 9.60 -1.46 15.79
N LYS A 38 10.40 -1.54 16.85
CA LYS A 38 11.58 -0.71 17.05
C LYS A 38 12.79 -1.50 16.52
N GLY A 39 13.27 -1.15 15.33
CA GLY A 39 14.40 -1.82 14.66
C GLY A 39 14.24 -1.92 13.14
N SER A 40 15.35 -2.14 12.43
CA SER A 40 15.39 -2.12 10.95
C SER A 40 14.83 -3.37 10.27
N THR A 41 14.67 -4.51 10.96
CA THR A 41 14.16 -5.75 10.33
C THR A 41 13.07 -6.42 11.16
N VAL A 42 11.97 -6.81 10.50
CA VAL A 42 10.87 -7.58 11.09
C VAL A 42 10.74 -8.92 10.37
N ARG A 43 10.46 -9.99 11.14
CA ARG A 43 10.17 -11.32 10.60
C ARG A 43 8.72 -11.70 10.86
N PHE A 44 8.04 -12.16 9.82
CA PHE A 44 6.70 -12.73 9.89
C PHE A 44 6.81 -14.25 9.81
N GLN A 45 6.27 -14.90 10.84
CA GLN A 45 6.21 -16.36 10.90
C GLN A 45 5.04 -16.83 10.04
N ASN A 46 5.31 -17.75 9.12
CA ASN A 46 4.30 -18.41 8.32
C ASN A 46 4.21 -19.89 8.70
N ILE A 47 3.00 -20.34 8.95
CA ILE A 47 2.70 -21.75 9.21
C ILE A 47 2.30 -22.37 7.87
N GLY A 48 2.73 -23.61 7.63
CA GLY A 48 2.36 -24.37 6.44
C GLY A 48 0.83 -24.47 6.23
N ARG A 49 0.42 -24.94 5.05
CA ARG A 49 -1.00 -25.22 4.79
C ARG A 49 -1.31 -26.65 5.25
N GLY A 50 -2.37 -26.82 6.02
CA GLY A 50 -2.90 -28.13 6.39
C GLY A 50 -4.03 -28.58 5.45
N THR A 51 -4.26 -29.88 5.37
CA THR A 51 -5.38 -30.49 4.64
C THR A 51 -6.31 -31.18 5.62
N ALA A 52 -7.62 -30.92 5.52
CA ALA A 52 -8.61 -31.60 6.36
C ALA A 52 -8.83 -33.03 5.85
N THR A 53 -8.88 -34.00 6.78
CA THR A 53 -9.22 -35.40 6.49
C THR A 53 -10.56 -35.77 7.14
N VAL A 54 -11.30 -36.68 6.50
CA VAL A 54 -12.57 -37.19 7.04
C VAL A 54 -12.26 -38.10 8.22
N ARG A 55 -12.88 -37.83 9.37
CA ARG A 55 -12.68 -38.62 10.58
C ARG A 55 -13.44 -39.93 10.49
N VAL A 56 -12.74 -41.05 10.70
CA VAL A 56 -13.36 -42.35 10.97
C VAL A 56 -13.48 -42.54 12.48
N THR A 57 -14.67 -42.87 12.96
CA THR A 57 -14.92 -43.14 14.39
C THR A 57 -14.05 -44.30 14.88
N GLN A 58 -13.41 -44.13 16.04
CA GLN A 58 -12.44 -45.05 16.67
C GLN A 58 -11.04 -45.16 16.02
N SER A 59 -10.70 -44.33 15.03
CA SER A 59 -9.33 -44.23 14.52
C SER A 59 -8.55 -43.07 15.16
N ASP A 60 -7.25 -43.27 15.35
CA ASP A 60 -6.34 -42.23 15.84
C ASP A 60 -6.13 -41.13 14.80
N VAL A 61 -6.06 -39.89 15.26
CA VAL A 61 -5.81 -38.73 14.41
C VAL A 61 -4.30 -38.58 14.23
N THR A 62 -3.80 -38.77 13.01
CA THR A 62 -2.41 -38.48 12.68
C THR A 62 -2.19 -36.97 12.58
N VAL A 63 -1.28 -36.43 13.38
CA VAL A 63 -0.91 -35.01 13.33
C VAL A 63 -0.20 -34.65 12.02
N MET A 64 -0.47 -33.44 11.53
CA MET A 64 0.17 -32.91 10.34
C MET A 64 1.51 -32.24 10.70
N ASN A 65 2.59 -32.64 10.04
CA ASN A 65 3.94 -32.06 10.22
C ASN A 65 4.13 -30.83 9.31
N LEU A 66 3.55 -29.69 9.68
CA LEU A 66 3.60 -28.48 8.87
C LEU A 66 4.98 -27.80 8.95
N ALA A 67 5.56 -27.49 7.80
CA ALA A 67 6.78 -26.68 7.75
C ALA A 67 6.51 -25.24 8.18
N HIS A 68 7.41 -24.68 8.99
CA HIS A 68 7.40 -23.28 9.38
C HIS A 68 8.41 -22.50 8.53
N THR A 69 7.97 -21.41 7.91
CA THR A 69 8.85 -20.54 7.13
C THR A 69 8.77 -19.10 7.64
N VAL A 70 9.79 -18.31 7.32
CA VAL A 70 9.89 -16.91 7.75
C VAL A 70 10.05 -16.00 6.55
N VAL A 71 9.28 -14.92 6.54
CA VAL A 71 9.43 -13.82 5.57
C VAL A 71 9.94 -12.60 6.33
N SER A 72 11.05 -12.02 5.87
CA SER A 72 11.65 -10.82 6.47
C SER A 72 11.31 -9.57 5.67
N ALA A 73 10.97 -8.49 6.37
CA ALA A 73 10.83 -7.15 5.82
C ALA A 73 11.88 -6.23 6.48
N THR A 74 12.58 -5.45 5.66
CA THR A 74 13.58 -4.47 6.09
C THR A 74 13.05 -3.06 5.89
N MET A 75 13.13 -2.23 6.92
CA MET A 75 12.81 -0.81 6.86
C MET A 75 14.09 -0.03 6.54
N VAL A 76 13.98 0.89 5.58
CA VAL A 76 15.03 1.83 5.18
C VAL A 76 14.50 3.23 5.42
N ASP A 77 15.33 4.10 5.99
CA ASP A 77 14.99 5.48 6.23
C ASP A 77 15.17 6.29 4.94
N TYR A 78 14.10 6.97 4.51
CA TYR A 78 14.12 7.89 3.38
C TYR A 78 13.86 9.30 3.88
N THR A 79 14.66 10.25 3.40
CA THR A 79 14.45 11.68 3.63
C THR A 79 14.10 12.36 2.32
N ALA A 80 12.97 13.06 2.27
CA ALA A 80 12.62 13.92 1.13
C ALA A 80 12.81 15.37 1.58
N ALA A 81 13.95 15.96 1.23
CA ALA A 81 14.20 17.38 1.43
C ALA A 81 13.79 18.14 0.16
N GLU A 82 12.94 19.13 0.33
CA GLU A 82 12.50 20.02 -0.75
C GLU A 82 12.97 21.44 -0.42
N TYR A 83 13.55 22.11 -1.41
CA TYR A 83 14.01 23.49 -1.29
C TYR A 83 13.32 24.29 -2.39
N THR A 84 12.48 25.25 -1.98
CA THR A 84 11.93 26.29 -2.84
C THR A 84 12.57 27.62 -2.45
N ASP A 85 13.06 28.36 -3.44
CA ASP A 85 13.54 29.73 -3.23
C ASP A 85 12.35 30.68 -3.21
N ILE A 86 12.33 31.57 -2.21
CA ILE A 86 11.28 32.57 -2.03
C ILE A 86 11.20 33.54 -3.21
N PHE A 87 12.32 33.76 -3.92
CA PHE A 87 12.38 34.64 -5.08
C PHE A 87 11.90 33.99 -6.39
N ASP A 88 11.85 32.66 -6.45
CA ASP A 88 11.33 31.94 -7.60
C ASP A 88 9.80 31.73 -7.50
N GLN A 89 9.26 31.68 -6.27
CA GLN A 89 7.81 31.67 -6.02
C GLN A 89 7.09 32.89 -6.63
N GLU A 90 7.72 34.08 -6.65
CA GLU A 90 7.15 35.29 -7.26
C GLU A 90 7.02 35.22 -8.79
N LYS A 91 7.67 34.24 -9.45
CA LYS A 91 7.67 34.09 -10.92
C LYS A 91 6.61 33.11 -11.42
N VAL A 92 5.92 32.41 -10.53
CA VAL A 92 4.93 31.38 -10.87
C VAL A 92 3.55 31.77 -10.33
N ASN A 93 2.49 31.56 -11.11
CA ASN A 93 1.14 32.02 -10.79
C ASN A 93 0.38 31.09 -9.82
N PHE A 94 1.06 30.16 -9.14
CA PHE A 94 0.43 29.24 -8.19
C PHE A 94 1.29 29.11 -6.93
N GLU A 95 0.65 28.90 -5.78
CA GLU A 95 1.37 28.70 -4.53
C GLU A 95 1.96 27.29 -4.49
N GLU A 96 3.29 27.20 -4.43
CA GLU A 96 4.00 25.92 -4.33
C GLU A 96 3.88 25.27 -2.93
N ARG A 97 3.48 26.04 -1.91
CA ARG A 97 3.45 25.60 -0.50
C ARG A 97 2.09 25.11 -0.03
N GLU A 98 1.02 25.38 -0.77
CA GLU A 98 -0.32 24.99 -0.36
C GLU A 98 -0.64 23.57 -0.89
N PRO A 99 -1.06 22.62 -0.04
CA PRO A 99 -1.50 21.33 -0.52
C PRO A 99 -2.75 21.53 -1.38
N ILE A 100 -2.71 21.01 -2.61
CA ILE A 100 -3.85 20.97 -3.52
C ILE A 100 -5.01 20.27 -2.78
N VAL A 101 -6.06 21.03 -2.45
CA VAL A 101 -7.29 20.52 -1.80
C VAL A 101 -8.09 19.69 -2.79
#